data_AF-A0A1L8QWF5-F1
#
_entry.id   AF-A0A1L8QWF5-F1
#
_cell.length_a   1.000
_cell.length_b   1.000
_cell.length_c   1.000
_cell.angle_alpha   90.00
_cell.angle_beta   90.00
_cell.angle_gamma   90.00
#
_symmetry.space_group_name_H-M   'P 1'
#
loop_
_entity.id
_entity.type
_entity.pdbx_description
1 polymer ?
#
loop_
_entity_poly.entity_id
_entity_poly.type
_entity_poly.pdbx_seq_one_letter_code
_entity_poly.pdbx_strand_id
1 'polypeptide(L)'
;MQIFFTGGGEVYWKWGVFQLTEFGIQNGIFIFCRFVLIIFMSTLLTLTTPPLALSDAIEYLLRPLKPLKVPVHEISLMLSIALRFVPTLMDETEKIMNAQRARGVDFGEGNLVQKMKAVIPLLIPLFVSSFNRADDLATAMEARGYQGGDGRTKYRVLHWSTKDTIVIVTFAVLTAVLMYIRN
;
A
#
# COMPACT_ATOMS: atom_id res chain seq x y z
N MET A 1 -13.27 23.20 -8.19
CA MET A 1 -12.74 23.82 -9.42
C MET A 1 -13.63 23.55 -10.64
N GLN A 2 -14.06 22.32 -10.93
CA GLN A 2 -14.89 22.08 -12.12
C GLN A 2 -16.23 22.81 -12.15
N ILE A 3 -16.89 22.99 -10.98
CA ILE A 3 -18.16 23.74 -10.84
C ILE A 3 -18.09 25.17 -11.40
N PHE A 4 -16.90 25.79 -11.41
CA PHE A 4 -16.71 27.19 -11.79
C PHE A 4 -16.13 27.38 -13.20
N PHE A 5 -15.58 26.33 -13.81
CA PHE A 5 -14.79 26.43 -15.05
C PHE A 5 -15.34 25.58 -16.22
N THR A 6 -16.38 24.77 -16.02
CA THR A 6 -17.08 24.09 -17.11
C THR A 6 -18.21 24.97 -17.66
N GLY A 7 -18.03 25.49 -18.88
CA GLY A 7 -19.06 26.25 -19.59
C GLY A 7 -20.06 25.33 -20.31
N GLY A 8 -21.36 25.63 -20.18
CA GLY A 8 -22.47 24.93 -20.84
C GLY A 8 -23.72 24.90 -19.98
N GLY A 9 -24.92 24.95 -20.58
CA GLY A 9 -26.23 24.92 -19.90
C GLY A 9 -26.73 26.24 -19.31
N GLU A 10 -27.81 26.19 -18.52
CA GLU A 10 -28.34 27.36 -17.84
C GLU A 10 -27.38 27.87 -16.76
N VAL A 11 -27.25 29.20 -16.71
CA VAL A 11 -26.35 29.91 -15.82
C VAL A 11 -27.15 30.45 -14.66
N TYR A 12 -26.97 29.87 -13.48
CA TYR A 12 -27.67 30.32 -12.26
C TYR A 12 -27.03 31.56 -11.65
N TRP A 13 -25.70 31.69 -11.75
CA TRP A 13 -24.98 32.81 -11.16
C TRP A 13 -23.66 33.07 -11.90
N LYS A 14 -23.38 34.34 -12.18
CA LYS A 14 -22.11 34.80 -12.76
C LYS A 14 -21.54 35.91 -11.91
N TRP A 15 -20.31 35.74 -11.45
CA TRP A 15 -19.53 36.81 -10.82
C TRP A 15 -18.08 36.72 -11.31
N GLY A 16 -17.71 37.61 -12.24
CA GLY A 16 -16.38 37.63 -12.86
C GLY A 16 -16.07 36.35 -13.65
N VAL A 17 -14.91 35.75 -13.40
CA VAL A 17 -14.44 34.49 -14.03
C VAL A 17 -15.22 33.27 -13.51
N PHE A 18 -15.93 33.40 -12.39
CA PHE A 18 -16.71 32.32 -11.79
C PHE A 18 -18.11 32.28 -12.41
N GLN A 19 -18.41 31.19 -13.12
CA GLN A 19 -19.74 30.94 -13.66
C GLN A 19 -20.27 29.64 -13.06
N LEU A 20 -21.43 29.71 -12.39
CA LEU A 20 -22.11 28.54 -11.87
C LEU A 20 -23.09 28.04 -12.93
N THR A 21 -22.70 26.95 -13.58
CA THR A 21 -23.46 26.31 -14.66
C THR A 21 -24.11 25.02 -14.16
N GLU A 22 -25.27 24.66 -14.72
CA GLU A 22 -25.94 23.38 -14.42
C GLU A 22 -25.00 22.18 -14.65
N PHE A 23 -24.29 22.16 -15.78
CA PHE A 23 -23.30 21.12 -16.08
C PHE A 23 -22.11 21.13 -15.11
N GLY A 24 -21.72 22.29 -14.58
CA GLY A 24 -20.68 22.39 -13.56
C GLY A 24 -21.09 21.78 -12.23
N ILE A 25 -22.35 21.96 -11.83
CA ILE A 25 -22.91 21.33 -10.63
C ILE A 25 -22.98 19.81 -10.82
N GLN A 26 -23.52 19.33 -11.95
CA GLN A 26 -23.61 17.89 -12.23
C GLN A 26 -22.23 17.21 -12.23
N ASN A 27 -21.26 17.76 -12.97
CA ASN A 27 -19.89 17.24 -12.97
C ASN A 27 -19.22 17.31 -11.59
N GLY A 28 -19.48 18.38 -10.84
CA GLY A 28 -19.02 18.53 -9.47
C GLY A 28 -19.50 17.39 -8.57
N ILE A 29 -20.79 17.06 -8.63
CA ILE A 29 -21.40 15.96 -7.87
C ILE A 29 -20.80 14.62 -8.32
N PHE A 30 -20.66 14.37 -9.62
CA PHE A 30 -20.07 13.12 -10.13
C PHE A 30 -18.63 12.90 -9.65
N ILE A 31 -17.80 13.94 -9.65
CA ILE A 31 -16.42 13.85 -9.16
C ILE A 31 -16.38 13.65 -7.64
N PHE A 32 -17.22 14.35 -6.90
CA PHE A 32 -17.33 14.17 -5.47
C PHE A 32 -17.69 12.73 -5.11
N CYS A 33 -18.75 12.18 -5.73
CA CYS A 33 -19.13 10.78 -5.57
C CYS A 33 -18.01 9.82 -5.96
N ARG A 34 -17.26 10.10 -7.06
CA ARG A 34 -16.12 9.27 -7.47
C ARG A 34 -15.02 9.21 -6.42
N PHE A 35 -14.64 10.35 -5.83
CA PHE A 35 -13.63 10.38 -4.78
C PHE A 35 -14.08 9.64 -3.53
N VAL A 36 -15.34 9.86 -3.10
CA VAL A 36 -15.93 9.14 -1.97
C VAL A 36 -15.88 7.63 -2.20
N LEU A 37 -16.27 7.16 -3.38
CA LEU A 37 -16.23 5.73 -3.73
C LEU A 37 -14.80 5.16 -3.71
N ILE A 38 -13.83 5.86 -4.28
CA ILE A 38 -12.43 5.41 -4.28
C ILE A 38 -11.88 5.30 -2.86
N ILE A 39 -12.09 6.33 -2.04
CA ILE A 39 -11.62 6.35 -0.65
C ILE A 39 -12.28 5.23 0.13
N PHE A 40 -13.61 5.09 0.02
CA PHE A 40 -14.37 4.07 0.73
C PHE A 40 -13.91 2.65 0.39
N MET A 41 -13.73 2.35 -0.90
CA MET A 41 -13.23 1.04 -1.35
C MET A 41 -11.79 0.77 -0.87
N SER A 42 -10.91 1.77 -0.95
CA SER A 42 -9.52 1.65 -0.47
C SER A 42 -9.45 1.40 1.04
N THR A 43 -10.25 2.11 1.83
CA THR A 43 -10.34 1.93 3.29
C THR A 43 -10.91 0.57 3.64
N LEU A 44 -11.97 0.10 2.96
CA LEU A 44 -12.52 -1.24 3.17
C LEU A 44 -11.48 -2.33 2.92
N LEU A 45 -10.75 -2.26 1.80
CA LEU A 45 -9.69 -3.21 1.49
C LEU A 45 -8.61 -3.23 2.58
N THR A 46 -8.17 -2.04 3.02
CA THR A 46 -7.11 -1.87 4.03
C THR A 46 -7.53 -2.41 5.40
N LEU A 47 -8.79 -2.21 5.80
CA LEU A 47 -9.29 -2.63 7.11
C LEU A 47 -9.66 -4.11 7.19
N THR A 48 -10.10 -4.70 6.08
CA THR A 48 -10.59 -6.09 6.06
C THR A 48 -9.52 -7.12 5.72
N THR A 49 -8.41 -6.70 5.11
CA THR A 49 -7.37 -7.62 4.62
C THR A 49 -6.05 -7.43 5.35
N PRO A 50 -5.50 -8.46 6.01
CA PRO A 50 -4.21 -8.34 6.68
C PRO A 50 -3.07 -8.17 5.66
N PRO A 51 -2.00 -7.40 5.98
CA PRO A 51 -0.90 -7.12 5.04
C PRO A 51 -0.24 -8.39 4.48
N LEU A 52 -0.13 -9.43 5.31
CA LEU A 52 0.46 -10.69 4.91
C LEU A 52 -0.39 -11.44 3.87
N ALA A 53 -1.73 -11.25 3.86
CA ALA A 53 -2.59 -11.79 2.80
C ALA A 53 -2.46 -11.00 1.49
N LEU A 54 -2.21 -9.68 1.56
CA LEU A 54 -1.90 -8.87 0.38
C LEU A 54 -0.61 -9.34 -0.30
N SER A 55 0.39 -9.76 0.47
CA SER A 55 1.64 -10.33 -0.08
C SER A 55 1.38 -11.61 -0.90
N ASP A 56 0.53 -12.51 -0.42
CA ASP A 56 0.14 -13.70 -1.17
C ASP A 56 -0.66 -13.35 -2.43
N ALA A 57 -1.52 -12.34 -2.35
CA ALA A 57 -2.29 -11.86 -3.49
C ALA A 57 -1.37 -11.26 -4.57
N ILE A 58 -0.36 -10.49 -4.16
CA ILE A 58 0.68 -9.96 -5.06
C ILE A 58 1.44 -11.11 -5.70
N GLU A 59 1.85 -12.14 -4.94
CA GLU A 59 2.51 -13.31 -5.51
C GLU A 59 1.63 -13.98 -6.57
N TYR A 60 0.34 -14.20 -6.27
CA TYR A 60 -0.61 -14.78 -7.23
C TYR A 60 -0.75 -13.93 -8.49
N LEU A 61 -0.83 -12.60 -8.35
CA LEU A 61 -0.93 -11.65 -9.45
C LEU A 61 0.34 -11.60 -10.31
N LEU A 62 1.50 -11.86 -9.71
CA LEU A 62 2.79 -11.89 -10.40
C LEU A 62 3.08 -13.24 -11.09
N ARG A 63 2.39 -14.33 -10.77
CA ARG A 63 2.54 -15.64 -11.44
C ARG A 63 2.50 -15.61 -12.97
N PRO A 64 1.60 -14.87 -13.66
CA PRO A 64 1.60 -14.79 -15.13
C PRO A 64 2.88 -14.17 -15.72
N LEU A 65 3.71 -13.51 -14.92
CA LEU A 65 5.02 -12.99 -15.35
C LEU A 65 6.15 -14.03 -15.25
N LYS A 66 5.91 -15.20 -14.65
CA LYS A 66 6.88 -16.31 -14.60
C LYS A 66 7.46 -16.71 -15.97
N PRO A 67 6.69 -16.83 -17.07
CA PRO A 67 7.26 -17.10 -18.40
C PRO A 67 8.20 -16.00 -18.92
N LEU A 68 8.09 -14.77 -18.42
CA LEU A 68 9.00 -13.66 -18.73
C LEU A 68 10.29 -13.70 -17.89
N LYS A 69 10.57 -14.83 -17.22
CA LYS A 69 11.74 -15.06 -16.33
C LYS A 69 11.79 -14.13 -15.13
N VAL A 70 10.64 -13.63 -14.68
CA VAL A 70 10.54 -12.84 -13.43
C VAL A 70 10.64 -13.78 -12.22
N PRO A 71 11.50 -13.49 -11.22
CA PRO A 71 11.67 -14.31 -10.01
C PRO A 71 10.53 -14.07 -9.00
N VAL A 72 9.34 -14.58 -9.32
CA VAL A 72 8.10 -14.35 -8.54
C VAL A 72 8.22 -14.85 -7.10
N HIS A 73 8.89 -16.00 -6.90
CA HIS A 73 9.01 -16.60 -5.57
C HIS A 73 9.92 -15.77 -4.66
N GLU A 74 11.05 -15.32 -5.18
CA GLU A 74 12.05 -14.51 -4.48
C GLU A 74 11.44 -13.15 -4.10
N ILE A 75 10.68 -12.52 -5.00
CA ILE A 75 9.95 -11.27 -4.72
C ILE A 75 8.93 -11.49 -3.59
N SER A 76 8.19 -12.59 -3.63
CA SER A 76 7.21 -12.94 -2.58
C SER A 76 7.89 -13.19 -1.23
N LEU A 77 9.04 -13.86 -1.23
CA LEU A 77 9.85 -14.09 -0.03
C LEU A 77 10.34 -12.77 0.55
N MET A 78 10.95 -11.91 -0.27
CA MET A 78 11.44 -10.59 0.16
C MET A 78 10.31 -9.74 0.75
N LEU A 79 9.15 -9.72 0.10
CA LEU A 79 7.98 -8.99 0.59
C LEU A 79 7.46 -9.56 1.91
N SER A 80 7.40 -10.89 2.05
CA SER A 80 6.98 -11.56 3.28
C SER A 80 7.91 -11.28 4.45
N ILE A 81 9.23 -11.28 4.20
CA ILE A 81 10.26 -10.93 5.18
C ILE A 81 10.13 -9.46 5.58
N ALA A 82 10.01 -8.56 4.60
CA ALA A 82 9.87 -7.13 4.83
C ALA A 82 8.65 -6.84 5.72
N LEU A 83 7.46 -7.32 5.34
CA LEU A 83 6.22 -7.11 6.10
C LEU A 83 6.30 -7.68 7.53
N ARG A 84 7.00 -8.80 7.72
CA ARG A 84 7.23 -9.37 9.05
C ARG A 84 8.17 -8.52 9.90
N PHE A 85 9.19 -7.91 9.29
CA PHE A 85 10.18 -7.11 10.01
C PHE A 85 9.77 -5.65 10.21
N VAL A 86 8.80 -5.11 9.45
CA VAL A 86 8.32 -3.73 9.67
C VAL A 86 7.93 -3.49 11.14
N PRO A 87 7.08 -4.31 11.79
CA PRO A 87 6.73 -4.09 13.19
C PRO A 87 7.96 -4.12 14.11
N THR A 88 8.85 -5.11 13.93
CA THR A 88 10.05 -5.25 14.77
C THR A 88 11.01 -4.07 14.61
N LEU A 89 11.18 -3.55 13.38
CA LEU A 89 11.99 -2.37 13.11
C LEU A 89 11.37 -1.11 13.70
N MET A 90 10.04 -0.99 13.73
CA MET A 90 9.35 0.10 14.41
C MET A 90 9.59 0.07 15.93
N ASP A 91 9.44 -1.09 16.56
CA ASP A 91 9.73 -1.26 18.00
C ASP A 91 11.18 -0.94 18.34
N GLU A 92 12.11 -1.36 17.48
CA GLU A 92 13.53 -1.10 17.63
C GLU A 92 13.87 0.38 17.43
N THR A 93 13.25 1.02 16.46
CA THR A 93 13.35 2.47 16.24
C THR A 93 12.89 3.22 17.48
N GLU A 94 11.78 2.83 18.10
CA GLU A 94 11.27 3.44 19.32
C GLU A 94 12.24 3.26 20.50
N LYS A 95 12.79 2.06 20.67
CA LYS A 95 13.81 1.78 21.70
C LYS A 95 15.06 2.63 21.52
N ILE A 96 15.59 2.71 20.29
CA ILE A 96 16.76 3.51 19.97
C ILE A 96 16.46 5.00 20.21
N MET A 97 15.30 5.48 19.76
CA MET A 97 14.87 6.86 19.95
C MET A 97 14.81 7.23 21.43
N ASN A 98 14.19 6.38 22.27
CA ASN A 98 14.12 6.61 23.72
C ASN A 98 15.50 6.55 24.40
N ALA A 99 16.38 5.65 23.97
CA ALA A 99 17.75 5.60 24.47
C ALA A 99 18.56 6.86 24.10
N GLN A 100 18.39 7.39 22.89
CA GLN A 100 19.06 8.62 22.46
C GLN A 100 18.49 9.86 23.15
N ARG A 101 17.17 9.91 23.41
CA ARG A 101 16.55 10.96 24.24
C ARG A 101 17.14 10.97 25.65
N ALA A 102 17.32 9.80 26.27
CA ALA A 102 17.97 9.68 27.58
C ALA A 102 19.44 10.14 27.57
N ARG A 103 20.11 10.09 26.41
CA ARG A 103 21.47 10.62 26.18
C ARG A 103 21.49 12.10 25.79
N GLY A 104 20.35 12.80 25.83
CA GLY A 104 20.24 14.23 25.56
C GLY A 104 20.03 14.61 24.10
N VAL A 105 19.70 13.66 23.21
CA VAL A 105 19.32 13.98 21.83
C VAL A 105 17.87 14.45 21.78
N ASP A 106 17.67 15.70 21.39
CA ASP A 106 16.34 16.23 21.09
C ASP A 106 16.00 16.03 19.60
N PHE A 107 14.87 15.37 19.34
CA PHE A 107 14.41 15.03 17.99
C PHE A 107 13.38 16.03 17.42
N GLY A 108 12.97 17.05 18.17
CA GLY A 108 11.92 18.00 17.80
C GLY A 108 12.39 19.45 17.64
N GLU A 109 13.48 19.82 18.31
CA GLU A 109 13.93 21.20 18.43
C GLU A 109 15.03 21.60 17.44
N GLY A 110 15.09 22.89 17.11
CA GLY A 110 16.17 23.49 16.32
C GLY A 110 15.93 23.66 14.82
N ASN A 111 16.96 24.19 14.15
CA ASN A 111 16.98 24.44 12.70
C ASN A 111 16.96 23.13 11.89
N LEU A 112 16.56 23.19 10.62
CA LEU A 112 16.47 22.01 9.73
C LEU A 112 17.77 21.18 9.72
N VAL A 113 18.93 21.83 9.80
CA VAL A 113 20.25 21.19 9.87
C VAL A 113 20.47 20.43 11.20
N GLN A 114 19.98 20.97 12.32
CA GLN A 114 20.06 20.31 13.63
C GLN A 114 19.16 19.06 13.67
N LYS A 115 17.96 19.14 13.08
CA LYS A 115 17.07 17.98 12.93
C LYS A 115 17.70 16.86 12.11
N MET A 116 18.35 17.20 11.00
CA MET A 116 19.08 16.21 10.19
C MET A 116 20.22 15.54 10.95
N LYS A 117 20.98 16.31 11.76
CA LYS A 117 22.04 15.74 12.62
C LYS A 117 21.48 14.82 13.70
N ALA A 118 20.29 15.12 14.24
CA ALA A 118 19.63 14.28 15.24
C ALA A 118 19.16 12.92 14.70
N VAL A 119 18.98 12.77 13.38
CA VAL A 119 18.59 11.47 12.76
C VAL A 119 19.77 10.50 12.70
N ILE A 120 21.02 10.98 12.59
CA ILE A 120 22.21 10.13 12.41
C ILE A 120 22.40 9.12 13.56
N PRO A 121 22.30 9.51 14.85
CA PRO A 121 22.37 8.58 15.99
C PRO A 121 21.28 7.51 16.04
N LEU A 122 20.18 7.68 15.30
CA LEU A 122 19.11 6.70 15.16
C LEU A 122 19.36 5.78 13.97
N LEU A 123 19.79 6.35 12.84
CA LEU A 123 20.00 5.64 11.59
C LEU A 123 21.14 4.62 11.67
N ILE A 124 22.29 5.00 12.22
CA ILE A 124 23.47 4.10 12.28
C ILE A 124 23.17 2.81 13.08
N PRO A 125 22.66 2.86 14.32
CA PRO A 125 22.34 1.64 15.07
C PRO A 125 21.25 0.79 14.40
N LEU A 126 20.24 1.42 13.81
CA LEU A 126 19.17 0.71 13.11
C LEU A 126 19.70 -0.06 11.89
N PHE A 127 20.61 0.54 11.12
CA PHE A 127 21.26 -0.14 10.00
C PHE A 127 22.10 -1.33 10.47
N VAL A 128 22.97 -1.13 11.47
CA VAL A 128 23.81 -2.22 11.99
C VAL A 128 22.95 -3.38 12.49
N SER A 129 21.90 -3.10 13.26
CA SER A 129 20.98 -4.13 13.74
C SER A 129 20.24 -4.84 12.60
N SER A 130 19.81 -4.09 11.58
CA SER A 130 19.14 -4.66 10.41
C SER A 130 20.08 -5.58 9.61
N PHE A 131 21.35 -5.23 9.47
CA PHE A 131 22.36 -6.08 8.82
C PHE A 131 22.62 -7.36 9.60
N ASN A 132 22.83 -7.26 10.92
CA ASN A 132 23.00 -8.44 11.77
C ASN A 132 21.78 -9.37 11.67
N ARG A 133 20.57 -8.81 11.70
CA ARG A 133 19.34 -9.59 11.55
C ARG A 133 19.20 -10.25 10.19
N ALA A 134 19.65 -9.59 9.13
CA ALA A 134 19.68 -10.19 7.80
C ALA A 134 20.66 -11.37 7.73
N ASP A 135 21.84 -11.24 8.34
CA ASP A 135 22.86 -12.29 8.42
C ASP A 135 22.40 -13.50 9.25
N ASP A 136 21.82 -13.23 10.44
CA ASP A 136 21.21 -14.24 11.30
C ASP A 136 20.08 -14.98 10.57
N LEU A 137 19.22 -14.24 9.85
CA LEU A 137 18.12 -14.83 9.09
C LEU A 137 18.65 -15.69 7.94
N ALA A 138 19.64 -15.21 7.19
CA ALA A 138 20.25 -15.95 6.08
C ALA A 138 20.86 -17.26 6.58
N THR A 139 21.70 -17.18 7.62
CA THR A 139 22.31 -18.36 8.27
C THR A 139 21.26 -19.34 8.78
N ALA A 140 20.20 -18.85 9.43
CA ALA A 140 19.11 -19.69 9.89
C ALA A 140 18.29 -20.32 8.75
N MET A 141 18.16 -19.63 7.61
CA MET A 141 17.50 -20.16 6.41
C MET A 141 18.33 -21.27 5.77
N GLU A 142 19.64 -21.08 5.62
CA GLU A 142 20.57 -22.09 5.11
C GLU A 142 20.61 -23.32 6.01
N ALA A 143 20.70 -23.13 7.34
CA ALA A 143 20.68 -24.23 8.32
C ALA A 143 19.37 -25.04 8.28
N ARG A 144 18.26 -24.42 7.86
CA ARG A 144 16.97 -25.10 7.63
C ARG A 144 16.83 -25.70 6.22
N GLY A 145 17.89 -25.68 5.42
CA GLY A 145 17.93 -26.24 4.08
C GLY A 145 17.20 -25.40 3.03
N TYR A 146 17.11 -24.08 3.20
CA TYR A 146 16.57 -23.20 2.15
C TYR A 146 17.55 -23.13 0.97
N GLN A 147 17.12 -23.58 -0.21
CA GLN A 147 17.93 -23.65 -1.44
C GLN A 147 17.31 -22.87 -2.63
N GLY A 148 16.39 -21.94 -2.36
CA GLY A 148 15.66 -21.20 -3.40
C GLY A 148 14.27 -21.77 -3.72
N GLY A 149 13.57 -21.19 -4.70
CA GLY A 149 12.14 -21.39 -4.95
C GLY A 149 11.71 -22.65 -5.70
N ASP A 150 12.63 -23.33 -6.39
CA ASP A 150 12.29 -24.48 -7.22
C ASP A 150 12.03 -25.74 -6.37
N GLY A 151 10.95 -26.47 -6.71
CA GLY A 151 10.57 -27.71 -6.01
C GLY A 151 9.97 -27.52 -4.61
N ARG A 152 9.72 -26.28 -4.15
CA ARG A 152 9.12 -26.02 -2.83
C ARG A 152 7.61 -26.24 -2.79
N THR A 153 7.13 -26.81 -1.70
CA THR A 153 5.70 -26.84 -1.35
C THR A 153 5.31 -25.60 -0.54
N LYS A 154 4.04 -25.20 -0.61
CA LYS A 154 3.50 -24.05 0.14
C LYS A 154 2.65 -24.51 1.30
N TYR A 155 2.97 -24.02 2.50
CA TYR A 155 2.16 -24.25 3.69
C TYR A 155 0.86 -23.44 3.66
N ARG A 156 0.95 -22.14 3.35
CA ARG A 156 -0.23 -21.27 3.21
C ARG A 156 -0.63 -21.19 1.74
N VAL A 157 -1.82 -21.66 1.45
CA VAL A 157 -2.39 -21.71 0.11
C VAL A 157 -3.77 -21.06 0.12
N LEU A 158 -4.00 -20.10 -0.78
CA LEU A 158 -5.31 -19.50 -0.96
C LEU A 158 -6.28 -20.57 -1.45
N HIS A 159 -7.34 -20.82 -0.66
CA HIS A 159 -8.42 -21.73 -1.01
C HIS A 159 -9.57 -20.91 -1.58
N TRP A 160 -10.01 -21.29 -2.77
CA TRP A 160 -11.16 -20.65 -3.41
C TRP A 160 -12.44 -20.99 -2.66
N SER A 161 -13.20 -19.97 -2.28
CA SER A 161 -14.50 -20.12 -1.62
C SER A 161 -15.65 -19.86 -2.58
N THR A 162 -16.84 -20.39 -2.27
CA THR A 162 -18.08 -20.04 -2.98
C THR A 162 -18.38 -18.54 -2.90
N LYS A 163 -17.96 -17.88 -1.82
CA LYS A 163 -18.04 -16.42 -1.67
C LYS A 163 -17.22 -15.69 -2.75
N ASP A 164 -16.07 -16.22 -3.14
CA ASP A 164 -15.21 -15.59 -4.16
C ASP A 164 -15.88 -15.62 -5.52
N THR A 165 -16.51 -16.74 -5.88
CA THR A 165 -17.31 -16.85 -7.10
C THR A 165 -18.47 -15.87 -7.11
N ILE A 166 -19.22 -15.77 -6.00
CA ILE A 166 -20.35 -14.82 -5.89
C ILE A 166 -19.85 -13.39 -6.10
N VAL A 167 -18.78 -12.98 -5.42
CA VAL A 167 -18.21 -11.64 -5.55
C VAL A 167 -17.78 -11.35 -6.99
N ILE A 168 -17.09 -12.28 -7.65
CA ILE A 168 -16.64 -12.11 -9.04
C ILE A 168 -17.81 -11.97 -10.00
N VAL A 169 -18.84 -12.81 -9.85
CA VAL A 169 -20.04 -12.74 -10.69
C VAL A 169 -20.78 -11.43 -10.45
N THR A 170 -20.97 -11.00 -9.20
CA THR A 170 -21.61 -9.71 -8.90
C THR A 170 -20.84 -8.54 -9.50
N PHE A 171 -19.51 -8.52 -9.39
CA PHE A 171 -18.67 -7.49 -10.01
C PHE A 171 -18.73 -7.51 -11.54
N ALA A 172 -18.73 -8.69 -12.15
CA ALA A 172 -18.85 -8.84 -13.60
C ALA A 172 -20.20 -8.32 -14.12
N VAL A 173 -21.30 -8.68 -13.46
CA VAL A 173 -22.66 -8.21 -13.79
C VAL A 173 -22.75 -6.69 -13.62
N LEU A 174 -22.25 -6.16 -12.49
CA LEU A 174 -22.27 -4.71 -12.24
C LEU A 174 -21.46 -3.96 -13.32
N THR A 175 -20.30 -4.49 -13.71
CA THR A 175 -19.47 -3.90 -14.78
C THR A 175 -20.16 -3.96 -16.14
N ALA A 176 -20.84 -5.06 -16.47
CA ALA A 176 -21.59 -5.19 -17.72
C ALA A 176 -22.79 -4.21 -17.77
N VAL A 177 -23.53 -4.07 -16.67
CA VAL A 177 -24.62 -3.09 -16.55
C VAL A 177 -24.10 -1.67 -16.70
N LEU A 178 -22.98 -1.34 -16.05
CA LEU A 178 -22.35 -0.01 -16.21
C LEU A 178 -21.87 0.24 -17.64
N MET A 179 -21.31 -0.77 -18.32
CA MET A 179 -20.92 -0.63 -19.73
C MET A 179 -22.15 -0.43 -20.63
N TYR A 180 -23.26 -1.11 -20.36
CA TYR A 180 -24.50 -0.92 -21.10
C TYR A 180 -25.11 0.47 -20.88
N ILE A 181 -25.10 1.00 -19.65
CA ILE A 181 -25.59 2.36 -19.37
C ILE A 181 -24.66 3.43 -19.97
N ARG A 182 -23.36 3.14 -20.08
CA ARG A 182 -22.38 4.07 -20.66
C ARG A 182 -22.46 4.15 -22.19
N ASN A 183 -22.88 3.07 -22.85
CA ASN A 183 -22.93 2.95 -24.31
C ASN A 183 -24.29 3.36 -24.86
#